data_AF-A0A7X8EJC4-F1
#
_entry.id   AF-A0A7X8EJC4-F1
#
_cell.length_a   1.000
_cell.length_b   1.000
_cell.length_c   1.000
_cell.angle_alpha   90.00
_cell.angle_beta   90.00
_cell.angle_gamma   90.00
#
_symmetry.space_group_name_H-M   'P 1'
#
loop_
_entity.id
_entity.type
_entity.pdbx_description
1 polymer ?
#
loop_
_entity_poly.entity_id
_entity_poly.type
_entity_poly.pdbx_seq_one_letter_code
_entity_poly.pdbx_strand_id
1 'polypeptide(L)'
;GFRGVAWQIPGPGSYDLGNGFDMPNDSICSIGVCPGYKVTLYQHSEFGGGSAEFIEGKDDLGELNRQASSLKVERLEEPDPGMAMEWFMVHAENEGLYEEIDFDVAGTAKALKFNSKKIKNFQAAAEPDWYGGTTDNERIKLGGELIKIFSDLGVDTDDFDGDTFAQAMNNFYDWRKDLSIWDSACMLLNVNPEDFK
;
A
#
# COMPACT_ATOMS: atom_id res chain seq x y z
N GLY A 1 6.69 -9.70 -4.79
CA GLY A 1 5.84 -9.95 -5.98
C GLY A 1 4.83 -8.83 -6.13
N PHE A 2 4.77 -8.20 -7.30
CA PHE A 2 4.08 -6.92 -7.62
C PHE A 2 2.54 -6.92 -7.40
N ARG A 3 2.12 -7.23 -6.18
CA ARG A 3 0.73 -7.48 -5.80
C ARG A 3 0.12 -6.29 -5.08
N GLY A 4 -1.20 -6.29 -4.99
CA GLY A 4 -2.00 -5.25 -4.36
C GLY A 4 -2.33 -4.08 -5.26
N VAL A 5 -2.64 -2.95 -4.64
CA VAL A 5 -3.07 -1.75 -5.36
C VAL A 5 -1.89 -1.16 -6.09
N ALA A 6 -1.98 -1.12 -7.42
CA ALA A 6 -1.00 -0.45 -8.26
C ALA A 6 -1.35 1.04 -8.43
N TRP A 7 -0.31 1.84 -8.62
CA TRP A 7 -0.44 3.25 -8.97
C TRP A 7 0.39 3.53 -10.22
N GLN A 8 -0.29 3.97 -11.28
CA GLN A 8 0.31 4.10 -12.60
C GLN A 8 0.88 5.50 -12.82
N ILE A 9 2.14 5.57 -13.26
CA ILE A 9 2.81 6.83 -13.56
C ILE A 9 2.66 7.12 -15.07
N PRO A 10 2.09 8.28 -15.45
CA PRO A 10 1.66 8.52 -16.84
C PRO A 10 2.82 8.77 -17.83
N GLY A 11 4.04 9.02 -17.36
CA GLY A 11 5.19 9.23 -18.23
C GLY A 11 6.43 9.76 -17.51
N PRO A 12 7.46 10.22 -18.25
CA PRO A 12 8.62 10.89 -17.68
C PRO A 12 8.22 12.15 -16.91
N GLY A 13 8.88 12.39 -15.78
CA GLY A 13 8.59 13.54 -14.95
C GLY A 13 9.20 13.47 -13.57
N SER A 14 8.91 14.51 -12.79
CA SER A 14 9.30 14.64 -11.39
C SER A 14 8.03 14.70 -10.56
N TYR A 15 7.94 13.83 -9.57
CA TYR A 15 6.73 13.54 -8.84
C TYR A 15 7.01 13.60 -7.34
N ASP A 16 6.22 14.37 -6.61
CA ASP A 16 6.45 14.72 -5.20
C ASP A 16 5.10 15.00 -4.51
N LEU A 17 5.03 14.82 -3.19
CA LEU A 17 3.80 14.96 -2.39
C LEU A 17 3.14 16.33 -2.54
N GLY A 18 3.92 17.39 -2.76
CA GLY A 18 3.44 18.77 -2.83
C GLY A 18 2.94 19.22 -4.22
N ASN A 19 3.12 18.39 -5.26
CA ASN A 19 3.01 18.86 -6.65
C ASN A 19 1.66 18.57 -7.31
N GLY A 20 0.67 18.11 -6.53
CA GLY A 20 -0.65 17.71 -7.03
C GLY A 20 -0.65 16.36 -7.76
N PHE A 21 0.41 15.56 -7.56
CA PHE A 21 0.43 14.16 -7.95
C PHE A 21 0.12 13.36 -6.69
N ASP A 22 -1.08 12.76 -6.64
CA ASP A 22 -1.59 11.97 -5.51
C ASP A 22 -0.75 10.70 -5.34
N MET A 23 0.46 10.85 -4.81
CA MET A 23 1.43 9.79 -4.57
C MET A 23 1.14 9.11 -3.23
N PRO A 24 1.11 7.76 -3.18
CA PRO A 24 0.95 7.04 -1.92
C PRO A 24 2.24 7.13 -1.10
N ASN A 25 2.29 8.08 -0.16
CA ASN A 25 3.46 8.35 0.69
C ASN A 25 3.84 7.12 1.53
N ASP A 26 5.13 6.80 1.62
CA ASP A 26 5.69 5.74 2.47
C ASP A 26 4.93 4.40 2.38
N SER A 27 4.36 4.10 1.21
CA SER A 27 3.48 2.93 1.01
C SER A 27 3.95 2.02 -0.13
N ILE A 28 4.94 2.48 -0.91
CA ILE A 28 5.44 1.75 -2.07
C ILE A 28 6.35 0.61 -1.60
N CYS A 29 5.99 -0.63 -1.94
CA CYS A 29 6.73 -1.84 -1.58
C CYS A 29 7.39 -2.55 -2.78
N SER A 30 6.97 -2.20 -4.00
CA SER A 30 7.51 -2.75 -5.24
C SER A 30 7.39 -1.73 -6.37
N ILE A 31 8.17 -1.91 -7.44
CA ILE A 31 8.17 -1.01 -8.59
C ILE A 31 8.27 -1.78 -9.90
N GLY A 32 7.32 -1.55 -10.81
CA GLY A 32 7.45 -1.97 -12.20
C GLY A 32 8.13 -0.87 -13.01
N VAL A 33 9.20 -1.19 -13.75
CA VAL A 33 9.86 -0.26 -14.67
C VAL A 33 9.77 -0.79 -16.10
N CYS A 34 9.06 -0.06 -16.95
CA CYS A 34 8.94 -0.39 -18.37
C CYS A 34 10.32 -0.27 -19.07
N PRO A 35 10.69 -1.21 -19.97
CA PRO A 35 11.94 -1.11 -20.73
C PRO A 35 12.11 0.24 -21.42
N GLY A 36 13.33 0.78 -21.40
CA GLY A 36 13.63 2.12 -21.92
C GLY A 36 13.42 3.25 -20.92
N TYR A 37 12.98 2.96 -19.69
CA TYR A 37 12.86 3.93 -18.60
C TYR A 37 13.82 3.66 -17.45
N LYS A 38 14.09 4.72 -16.68
CA LYS A 38 14.70 4.67 -15.36
C LYS A 38 13.77 5.36 -14.36
N VAL A 39 13.61 4.77 -13.18
CA VAL A 39 12.93 5.41 -12.06
C VAL A 39 13.92 5.58 -10.91
N THR A 40 13.95 6.77 -10.31
CA THR A 40 14.67 7.02 -9.06
C THR A 40 13.64 7.27 -7.96
N LEU A 41 13.62 6.45 -6.92
CA LEU A 41 12.83 6.66 -5.72
C LEU A 41 13.67 7.41 -4.67
N TYR A 42 13.03 8.34 -3.96
CA TYR A 42 13.64 9.14 -2.90
C TYR A 42 12.85 9.00 -1.61
N GLN A 43 13.58 8.87 -0.49
CA GLN A 43 13.01 8.67 0.84
C GLN A 43 12.22 9.88 1.34
N HIS A 44 12.53 11.08 0.84
CA HIS A 44 11.88 12.30 1.30
C HIS A 44 11.29 13.07 0.11
N SER A 45 10.42 14.03 0.43
CA SER A 45 9.94 15.01 -0.53
C SER A 45 11.09 15.85 -1.10
N GLU A 46 10.83 16.62 -2.14
CA GLU A 46 11.81 17.48 -2.82
C GLU A 46 13.04 16.71 -3.35
N PHE A 47 12.89 15.41 -3.60
CA PHE A 47 13.96 14.50 -4.05
C PHE A 47 15.13 14.39 -3.05
N GLY A 48 14.81 14.46 -1.76
CA GLY A 48 15.75 14.37 -0.66
C GLY A 48 15.91 12.96 -0.07
N GLY A 49 16.82 12.84 0.90
CA GLY A 49 17.04 11.60 1.66
C GLY A 49 17.82 10.52 0.92
N GLY A 50 17.70 9.28 1.40
CA GLY A 50 18.20 8.10 0.69
C GLY A 50 17.49 7.93 -0.65
N SER A 51 18.17 7.34 -1.64
CA SER A 51 17.57 7.08 -2.95
C SER A 51 18.11 5.81 -3.59
N ALA A 52 17.33 5.26 -4.52
CA ALA A 52 17.75 4.15 -5.37
C ALA A 52 17.22 4.32 -6.79
N GLU A 53 18.03 3.88 -7.75
CA GLU A 53 17.69 3.90 -9.17
C GLU A 53 17.33 2.49 -9.66
N PHE A 54 16.29 2.43 -10.50
CA PHE A 54 15.74 1.21 -11.05
C PHE A 54 15.63 1.36 -12.58
N ILE A 55 16.25 0.45 -13.32
CA ILE A 55 16.12 0.32 -14.78
C ILE A 55 15.31 -0.92 -15.17
N GLU A 56 14.92 -1.72 -14.19
CA GLU A 56 14.06 -2.89 -14.30
C GLU A 56 13.17 -2.95 -13.05
N GLY A 57 12.09 -3.72 -13.12
CA GLY A 57 11.18 -3.87 -12.00
C GLY A 57 11.83 -4.57 -10.81
N LYS A 58 11.45 -4.16 -9.58
CA LYS A 58 11.91 -4.78 -8.34
C LYS A 58 10.74 -5.03 -7.40
N ASP A 59 10.59 -6.27 -6.97
CA ASP A 59 9.43 -6.72 -6.21
C ASP A 59 9.62 -6.65 -4.68
N ASP A 60 10.83 -6.29 -4.25
CA ASP A 60 11.22 -5.96 -2.88
C ASP A 60 12.19 -4.76 -2.91
N LEU A 61 11.81 -3.65 -2.29
CA LEU A 61 12.61 -2.42 -2.26
C LEU A 61 13.68 -2.39 -1.16
N GLY A 62 13.74 -3.40 -0.28
CA GLY A 62 14.68 -3.46 0.84
C GLY A 62 14.51 -2.26 1.77
N GLU A 63 15.59 -1.52 2.03
CA GLU A 63 15.57 -0.33 2.91
C GLU A 63 14.65 0.80 2.43
N LEU A 64 14.27 0.82 1.16
CA LEU A 64 13.30 1.81 0.62
C LEU A 64 11.85 1.32 0.66
N ASN A 65 11.60 0.11 1.16
CA ASN A 65 10.26 -0.42 1.32
C ASN A 65 9.45 0.47 2.27
N ARG A 66 8.30 0.99 1.80
CA ARG A 66 7.43 1.90 2.58
C ARG A 66 8.17 3.16 3.08
N GLN A 67 9.06 3.71 2.26
CA GLN A 67 9.86 4.89 2.62
C GLN A 67 9.86 5.98 1.54
N ALA A 68 9.33 5.70 0.34
CA ALA A 68 9.41 6.66 -0.75
C ALA A 68 8.36 7.77 -0.64
N SER A 69 8.82 9.02 -0.70
CA SER A 69 7.96 10.21 -0.70
C SER A 69 8.09 11.06 -1.98
N SER A 70 9.10 10.82 -2.82
CA SER A 70 9.18 11.43 -4.14
C SER A 70 9.88 10.52 -5.15
N LEU A 71 9.68 10.77 -6.44
CA LEU A 71 10.32 9.99 -7.50
C LEU A 71 10.58 10.82 -8.77
N LYS A 72 11.53 10.34 -9.57
CA LYS A 72 11.79 10.82 -10.93
C LYS A 72 11.69 9.68 -11.92
N VAL A 73 11.04 9.94 -13.05
CA VAL A 73 10.97 9.01 -14.18
C VAL A 73 11.68 9.65 -15.37
N GLU A 74 12.66 8.95 -15.91
CA GLU A 74 13.44 9.37 -17.05
C GLU A 74 13.27 8.36 -18.19
N ARG A 75 13.02 8.84 -19.41
CA ARG A 75 13.08 8.00 -20.61
C ARG A 75 14.52 7.96 -21.09
N LEU A 76 15.12 6.78 -21.05
CA LEU A 76 16.47 6.53 -21.54
C LEU A 76 16.47 6.39 -23.08
N GLU A 77 15.48 5.66 -23.60
CA GLU A 77 15.26 5.44 -25.03
C GLU A 77 13.78 5.17 -25.32
N GLU A 78 13.39 5.18 -26.60
CA GLU A 78 12.03 4.79 -26.95
C GLU A 78 11.84 3.29 -26.65
N PRO A 79 10.83 2.91 -25.86
CA PRO A 79 10.56 1.51 -25.55
C PRO A 79 10.31 0.70 -26.82
N ASP A 80 10.89 -0.49 -26.90
CA ASP A 80 10.47 -1.46 -27.89
C ASP A 80 8.98 -1.82 -27.64
N PRO A 81 8.08 -1.67 -28.64
CA PRO A 81 6.66 -1.91 -28.44
C PRO A 81 6.31 -3.35 -28.01
N GLY A 82 7.10 -4.34 -28.44
CA GLY A 82 6.91 -5.73 -28.04
C GLY A 82 7.26 -5.94 -26.57
N MET A 83 8.43 -5.46 -26.15
CA MET A 83 8.87 -5.54 -24.75
C MET A 83 7.96 -4.75 -23.81
N ALA A 84 7.51 -3.56 -24.22
CA ALA A 84 6.58 -2.75 -23.44
C ALA A 84 5.22 -3.46 -23.27
N MET A 85 4.74 -4.15 -24.31
CA MET A 85 3.50 -4.94 -24.23
C MET A 85 3.67 -6.13 -23.29
N GLU A 86 4.75 -6.89 -23.39
CA GLU A 86 5.03 -8.02 -22.48
C GLU A 86 5.11 -7.55 -21.03
N TRP A 87 5.81 -6.43 -20.78
CA TRP A 87 5.87 -5.81 -19.46
C TRP A 87 4.47 -5.45 -18.94
N PHE A 88 3.64 -4.83 -19.77
CA PHE A 88 2.29 -4.42 -19.39
C PHE A 88 1.42 -5.63 -19.01
N MET A 89 1.47 -6.71 -19.79
CA MET A 89 0.68 -7.92 -19.51
C MET A 89 1.06 -8.54 -18.16
N VAL A 90 2.36 -8.65 -17.85
CA VAL A 90 2.82 -9.20 -16.56
C VAL A 90 2.32 -8.36 -15.38
N HIS A 91 2.35 -7.03 -15.50
CA HIS A 91 1.93 -6.16 -14.39
C HIS A 91 0.40 -6.10 -14.26
N ALA A 92 -0.32 -6.12 -15.37
CA ALA A 92 -1.79 -6.18 -15.38
C ALA A 92 -2.33 -7.48 -14.76
N GLU A 93 -1.61 -8.60 -14.88
CA GLU A 93 -1.98 -9.86 -14.22
C GLU A 93 -1.74 -9.84 -12.71
N ASN A 94 -0.81 -9.01 -12.22
CA ASN A 94 -0.49 -8.92 -10.79
C ASN A 94 -1.22 -7.77 -10.07
N GLU A 95 -1.68 -6.76 -10.81
CA GLU A 95 -2.46 -5.64 -10.29
C GLU A 95 -3.76 -6.16 -9.66
N GLY A 96 -3.99 -5.80 -8.38
CA GLY A 96 -5.18 -6.23 -7.64
C GLY A 96 -5.16 -7.70 -7.20
N LEU A 97 -4.04 -8.41 -7.30
CA LEU A 97 -3.87 -9.68 -6.61
C LEU A 97 -3.66 -9.46 -5.12
N TYR A 98 -4.54 -10.03 -4.30
CA TYR A 98 -4.49 -9.96 -2.84
C TYR A 98 -3.90 -11.24 -2.25
N GLU A 99 -3.36 -11.14 -1.04
CA GLU A 99 -3.04 -12.28 -0.20
C GLU A 99 -4.33 -12.97 0.26
N GLU A 100 -4.35 -14.30 0.15
CA GLU A 100 -5.51 -15.13 0.45
C GLU A 100 -5.58 -15.44 1.94
N ILE A 101 -6.77 -15.27 2.51
CA ILE A 101 -7.07 -15.71 3.88
C ILE A 101 -7.88 -17.00 3.79
N ASP A 102 -7.33 -18.10 4.30
CA ASP A 102 -8.04 -19.38 4.38
C ASP A 102 -9.04 -19.37 5.56
N PHE A 103 -10.28 -19.03 5.26
CA PHE A 103 -11.38 -19.02 6.23
C PHE A 103 -11.93 -20.41 6.59
N ASP A 104 -11.53 -21.46 5.86
CA ASP A 104 -11.94 -22.84 6.17
C ASP A 104 -11.09 -23.45 7.29
N VAL A 105 -9.90 -22.89 7.54
CA VAL A 105 -9.11 -23.22 8.73
C VAL A 105 -9.88 -22.86 9.99
N ALA A 106 -10.09 -23.86 10.86
CA ALA A 106 -10.92 -23.73 12.07
C ALA A 106 -10.46 -22.59 13.01
N GLY A 107 -9.15 -22.30 13.05
CA GLY A 107 -8.58 -21.17 13.78
C GLY A 107 -9.06 -19.83 13.22
N THR A 108 -8.85 -19.62 11.91
CA THR A 108 -9.29 -18.43 11.17
C THR A 108 -10.80 -18.24 11.25
N ALA A 109 -11.59 -19.29 11.03
CA ALA A 109 -13.05 -19.25 11.13
C ALA A 109 -13.53 -18.80 12.53
N LYS A 110 -12.83 -19.26 13.58
CA LYS A 110 -13.12 -18.88 14.96
C LYS A 110 -12.72 -17.43 15.24
N ALA A 111 -11.56 -16.99 14.74
CA ALA A 111 -11.09 -15.62 14.85
C ALA A 111 -12.05 -14.63 14.16
N LEU A 112 -12.49 -14.94 12.94
CA LEU A 112 -13.48 -14.15 12.21
C LEU A 112 -14.77 -13.97 13.02
N LYS A 113 -15.31 -15.06 13.58
CA LYS A 113 -16.51 -15.00 14.44
C LYS A 113 -16.27 -14.16 15.69
N PHE A 114 -15.13 -14.35 16.35
CA PHE A 114 -14.76 -13.61 17.56
C PHE A 114 -14.65 -12.11 17.30
N ASN A 115 -14.03 -11.71 16.20
CA ASN A 115 -13.79 -10.30 15.84
C ASN A 115 -14.93 -9.65 15.04
N SER A 116 -15.95 -10.41 14.63
CA SER A 116 -17.04 -9.96 13.73
C SER A 116 -17.68 -8.61 14.10
N LYS A 117 -17.92 -8.35 15.38
CA LYS A 117 -18.49 -7.07 15.83
C LYS A 117 -17.52 -5.90 15.61
N LYS A 118 -16.23 -6.10 15.88
CA LYS A 118 -15.20 -5.07 15.68
C LYS A 118 -14.99 -4.79 14.19
N ILE A 119 -14.93 -5.85 13.38
CA ILE A 119 -14.83 -5.74 11.91
C ILE A 119 -15.99 -4.89 11.38
N LYS A 120 -17.23 -5.18 11.79
CA LYS A 120 -18.40 -4.38 11.38
C LYS A 120 -18.32 -2.92 11.80
N ASN A 121 -17.75 -2.62 12.98
CA ASN A 121 -17.55 -1.25 13.40
C ASN A 121 -16.54 -0.53 12.51
N PHE A 122 -15.42 -1.18 12.15
CA PHE A 122 -14.42 -0.60 11.25
C PHE A 122 -14.92 -0.48 9.81
N GLN A 123 -15.77 -1.40 9.34
CA GLN A 123 -16.44 -1.30 8.04
C GLN A 123 -17.42 -0.12 7.97
N ALA A 124 -18.00 0.28 9.10
CA ALA A 124 -18.92 1.41 9.19
C ALA A 124 -18.24 2.76 9.45
N ALA A 125 -16.96 2.74 9.85
CA ALA A 125 -16.18 3.93 10.17
C ALA A 125 -15.37 4.40 8.96
N ALA A 126 -15.24 5.70 8.79
CA ALA A 126 -14.61 6.32 7.63
C ALA A 126 -13.47 7.27 8.04
N GLU A 127 -12.89 7.98 7.06
CA GLU A 127 -11.82 8.95 7.31
C GLU A 127 -12.11 9.89 8.49
N PRO A 128 -13.31 10.47 8.69
CA PRO A 128 -13.59 11.33 9.85
C PRO A 128 -13.47 10.68 11.23
N ASP A 129 -13.64 9.35 11.29
CA ASP A 129 -13.50 8.56 12.52
C ASP A 129 -12.03 8.22 12.81
N TRP A 130 -11.15 8.42 11.82
CA TRP A 130 -9.69 8.27 11.92
C TRP A 130 -8.95 9.62 11.96
N TYR A 131 -9.44 10.62 11.23
CA TYR A 131 -8.91 11.95 11.05
C TYR A 131 -10.00 12.98 11.38
N GLY A 132 -9.74 13.85 12.35
CA GLY A 132 -10.64 14.98 12.64
C GLY A 132 -10.75 15.28 14.13
N GLY A 133 -11.00 14.25 14.95
CA GLY A 133 -11.16 14.39 16.40
C GLY A 133 -10.30 13.46 17.25
N THR A 134 -9.63 12.49 16.64
CA THR A 134 -8.77 11.52 17.34
C THR A 134 -7.38 12.06 17.57
N THR A 135 -6.82 11.75 18.74
CA THR A 135 -5.42 11.96 19.10
C THR A 135 -4.52 10.87 18.51
N ASP A 136 -3.21 11.11 18.49
CA ASP A 136 -2.21 10.11 18.07
C ASP A 136 -2.35 8.82 18.87
N ASN A 137 -2.49 8.92 20.20
CA ASN A 137 -2.66 7.76 21.07
C ASN A 137 -3.94 6.95 20.75
N GLU A 138 -5.02 7.62 20.34
CA GLU A 138 -6.25 6.94 19.92
C GLU A 138 -6.04 6.21 18.60
N ARG A 139 -5.38 6.83 17.61
CA ARG A 139 -5.04 6.18 16.34
C ARG A 139 -4.10 5.00 16.52
N ILE A 140 -3.07 5.13 17.35
CA ILE A 140 -2.14 4.03 17.71
C ILE A 140 -2.92 2.85 18.28
N LYS A 141 -3.89 3.11 19.17
CA LYS A 141 -4.71 2.07 19.76
C LYS A 141 -5.61 1.40 18.72
N LEU A 142 -6.26 2.16 17.84
CA LEU A 142 -7.08 1.62 16.76
C LEU A 142 -6.24 0.79 15.78
N GLY A 143 -5.05 1.26 15.42
CA GLY A 143 -4.08 0.53 14.61
C GLY A 143 -3.69 -0.80 15.24
N GLY A 144 -3.36 -0.80 16.55
CA GLY A 144 -3.09 -2.03 17.29
C GLY A 144 -4.28 -3.01 17.34
N GLU A 145 -5.51 -2.49 17.39
CA GLU A 145 -6.71 -3.34 17.29
C GLU A 145 -6.87 -3.97 15.91
N LEU A 146 -6.63 -3.22 14.83
CA LEU A 146 -6.66 -3.72 13.45
C LEU A 146 -5.58 -4.79 13.24
N ILE A 147 -4.32 -4.50 13.59
CA ILE A 147 -3.21 -5.47 13.55
C ILE A 147 -3.60 -6.76 14.23
N LYS A 148 -4.15 -6.68 15.45
CA LYS A 148 -4.52 -7.87 16.21
C LYS A 148 -5.60 -8.70 15.51
N ILE A 149 -6.58 -8.05 14.88
CA ILE A 149 -7.63 -8.74 14.13
C ILE A 149 -7.03 -9.46 12.92
N PHE A 150 -6.21 -8.78 12.12
CA PHE A 150 -5.59 -9.37 10.93
C PHE A 150 -4.61 -10.50 11.27
N SER A 151 -3.80 -10.33 12.32
CA SER A 151 -2.93 -11.40 12.84
C SER A 151 -3.73 -12.61 13.31
N ASP A 152 -4.87 -12.42 13.98
CA ASP A 152 -5.78 -13.52 14.35
C ASP A 152 -6.38 -14.25 13.15
N LEU A 153 -6.47 -13.57 12.01
CA LEU A 153 -6.92 -14.12 10.73
C LEU A 153 -5.77 -14.76 9.93
N GLY A 154 -4.54 -14.75 10.45
CA GLY A 154 -3.37 -15.35 9.79
C GLY A 154 -2.67 -14.45 8.77
N VAL A 155 -3.00 -13.16 8.73
CA VAL A 155 -2.30 -12.17 7.92
C VAL A 155 -0.99 -11.80 8.59
N ASP A 156 0.09 -11.71 7.82
CA ASP A 156 1.38 -11.22 8.30
C ASP A 156 1.31 -9.72 8.60
N THR A 157 1.58 -9.36 9.85
CA THR A 157 1.57 -7.99 10.34
C THR A 157 2.85 -7.66 11.12
N ASP A 158 3.89 -8.49 11.01
CA ASP A 158 5.08 -8.40 11.88
C ASP A 158 5.91 -7.12 11.62
N ASP A 159 5.75 -6.53 10.44
CA ASP A 159 6.32 -5.22 10.08
C ASP A 159 5.72 -4.05 10.85
N PHE A 160 4.61 -4.26 11.56
CA PHE A 160 3.80 -3.20 12.14
C PHE A 160 3.64 -3.34 13.66
N ASP A 161 3.84 -2.22 14.33
CA ASP A 161 3.25 -1.92 15.63
C ASP A 161 2.10 -0.90 15.49
N GLY A 162 1.43 -0.58 16.60
CA GLY A 162 0.30 0.35 16.58
C GLY A 162 0.66 1.73 16.02
N ASP A 163 1.90 2.19 16.20
CA ASP A 163 2.36 3.52 15.77
C ASP A 163 2.67 3.54 14.28
N THR A 164 3.53 2.63 13.84
CA THR A 164 3.88 2.45 12.42
C THR A 164 2.67 2.14 11.56
N PHE A 165 1.71 1.34 12.04
CA PHE A 165 0.47 1.09 11.31
C PHE A 165 -0.44 2.30 11.28
N ALA A 166 -0.53 3.05 12.39
CA ALA A 166 -1.30 4.28 12.39
C ALA A 166 -0.72 5.31 11.42
N GLN A 167 0.60 5.40 11.32
CA GLN A 167 1.29 6.23 10.33
C GLN A 167 1.04 5.75 8.90
N ALA A 168 1.03 4.44 8.64
CA ALA A 168 0.69 3.90 7.32
C ALA A 168 -0.76 4.22 6.93
N MET A 169 -1.71 4.05 7.85
CA MET A 169 -3.12 4.46 7.68
C MET A 169 -3.25 5.95 7.41
N ASN A 170 -2.48 6.78 8.13
CA ASN A 170 -2.44 8.22 7.94
C ASN A 170 -2.00 8.59 6.52
N ASN A 171 -0.88 8.03 6.06
CA ASN A 171 -0.35 8.24 4.72
C ASN A 171 -1.30 7.74 3.62
N PHE A 172 -1.95 6.60 3.86
CA PHE A 172 -2.93 6.05 2.93
C PHE A 172 -4.14 6.98 2.77
N TYR A 173 -4.65 7.52 3.87
CA TYR A 173 -5.78 8.45 3.83
C TYR A 173 -5.43 9.81 3.24
N ASP A 174 -4.18 10.27 3.30
CA ASP A 174 -3.77 11.45 2.53
C ASP A 174 -3.90 11.22 1.01
N TRP A 175 -3.85 9.97 0.57
CA TRP A 175 -3.99 9.55 -0.82
C TRP A 175 -5.43 9.14 -1.21
N ARG A 176 -6.12 8.31 -0.40
CA ARG A 176 -7.44 7.72 -0.68
C ARG A 176 -8.38 7.88 0.51
N LYS A 177 -9.35 8.81 0.39
CA LYS A 177 -10.31 9.17 1.47
C LYS A 177 -11.71 8.56 1.31
N ASP A 178 -11.94 7.84 0.23
CA ASP A 178 -13.22 7.24 -0.15
C ASP A 178 -13.50 5.90 0.57
N LEU A 179 -12.51 5.32 1.23
CA LEU A 179 -12.59 3.99 1.85
C LEU A 179 -12.93 4.04 3.35
N SER A 180 -13.59 2.98 3.82
CA SER A 180 -13.77 2.73 5.25
C SER A 180 -12.42 2.45 5.93
N ILE A 181 -12.36 2.56 7.27
CA ILE A 181 -11.15 2.22 8.04
C ILE A 181 -10.76 0.75 7.79
N TRP A 182 -11.75 -0.15 7.70
CA TRP A 182 -11.50 -1.55 7.39
C TRP A 182 -10.92 -1.74 5.99
N ASP A 183 -11.52 -1.13 4.97
CA ASP A 183 -11.08 -1.31 3.59
C ASP A 183 -9.68 -0.72 3.37
N SER A 184 -9.37 0.44 3.98
CA SER A 184 -8.03 1.02 3.97
C SER A 184 -6.99 0.08 4.60
N ALA A 185 -7.31 -0.54 5.75
CA ALA A 185 -6.44 -1.50 6.40
C ALA A 185 -6.25 -2.77 5.56
N CYS A 186 -7.31 -3.26 4.90
CA CYS A 186 -7.23 -4.36 3.95
C CYS A 186 -6.28 -4.03 2.78
N MET A 187 -6.39 -2.84 2.19
CA MET A 187 -5.50 -2.42 1.10
C MET A 187 -4.04 -2.34 1.55
N LEU A 188 -3.76 -1.78 2.74
CA LEU A 188 -2.40 -1.68 3.27
C LEU A 188 -1.75 -3.05 3.55
N LEU A 189 -2.54 -4.02 4.00
CA LEU A 189 -2.10 -5.38 4.27
C LEU A 189 -2.23 -6.31 3.06
N ASN A 190 -2.56 -5.75 1.89
CA ASN A 190 -2.78 -6.48 0.66
C ASN A 190 -3.78 -7.64 0.78
N VAL A 191 -4.91 -7.46 1.48
CA VAL A 191 -5.99 -8.46 1.56
C VAL A 191 -7.26 -7.93 0.92
N ASN A 192 -8.11 -8.83 0.41
CA ASN A 192 -9.33 -8.44 -0.29
C ASN A 192 -10.44 -8.06 0.71
N PRO A 193 -10.94 -6.80 0.71
CA PRO A 193 -11.99 -6.38 1.63
C PRO A 193 -13.35 -7.04 1.35
N GLU A 194 -13.59 -7.50 0.12
CA GLU A 194 -14.84 -8.19 -0.25
C GLU A 194 -15.00 -9.53 0.47
N ASP A 195 -13.90 -10.15 0.90
CA ASP A 195 -13.94 -11.44 1.62
C ASP A 195 -14.61 -11.33 3.01
N PHE A 196 -14.85 -10.10 3.47
CA PHE A 196 -15.43 -9.78 4.79
C PHE A 196 -16.88 -9.24 4.72
N LYS A 197 -17.49 -9.22 3.52
CA LYS A 197 -18.83 -8.63 3.31
C LYS A 197 -19.98 -9.65 3.41
#